data_AF-A0A816XXA0-F1
#
_entry.id   AF-A0A816XXA0-F1
#
_cell.length_a   1.000
_cell.length_b   1.000
_cell.length_c   1.000
_cell.angle_alpha   90.00
_cell.angle_beta   90.00
_cell.angle_gamma   90.00
#
_symmetry.space_group_name_H-M   'P 1'
#
loop_
_entity.id
_entity.type
_entity.pdbx_description
1 polymer ?
#
loop_
_entity_poly.entity_id
_entity_poly.type
_entity_poly.pdbx_seq_one_letter_code
_entity_poly.pdbx_strand_id
1 'polypeptide(L)'
;MVVAKIEAIDLDKPWYYTACNFCKRKMVRQGDGFEGNGEAKFLLFNNIAERLIRRPAFELVQEAAQENPHFLPQSLTDLIGKKFLFKITIGTYGQQEHNSAYVVDLVIDDADIIQHFDPHPHFVIFNDYESEED
;
A
#
# COMPACT_ATOMS: atom_id res chain seq x y z
N MET A 1 3.18 -12.00 9.38
CA MET A 1 3.78 -11.24 8.27
C MET A 1 3.13 -11.75 6.99
N VAL A 2 3.01 -10.91 5.97
CA VAL A 2 2.28 -11.22 4.72
C VAL A 2 3.16 -10.81 3.54
N VAL A 3 3.38 -11.71 2.57
CA VAL A 3 3.97 -11.35 1.28
C VAL A 3 2.84 -10.85 0.39
N ALA A 4 3.00 -9.64 -0.16
CA ALA A 4 2.02 -9.07 -1.07
C ALA A 4 2.71 -8.27 -2.17
N LYS A 5 2.09 -8.24 -3.34
CA LYS A 5 2.45 -7.35 -4.45
C LYS A 5 1.60 -6.08 -4.35
N ILE A 6 2.21 -4.92 -4.55
CA ILE A 6 1.47 -3.66 -4.64
C ILE A 6 0.88 -3.59 -6.05
N GLU A 7 -0.43 -3.80 -6.19
CA GLU A 7 -1.13 -3.69 -7.48
C GLU A 7 -1.47 -2.24 -7.82
N ALA A 8 -1.86 -1.44 -6.83
CA ALA A 8 -2.20 -0.04 -7.02
C ALA A 8 -2.00 0.76 -5.73
N ILE A 9 -1.93 2.09 -5.87
CA ILE A 9 -2.06 3.03 -4.76
C ILE A 9 -3.43 3.68 -4.88
N ASP A 10 -4.20 3.68 -3.79
CA ASP A 10 -5.53 4.27 -3.74
C ASP A 10 -5.45 5.78 -4.00
N LEU A 11 -6.12 6.22 -5.07
CA LEU A 11 -6.19 7.61 -5.53
C LEU A 11 -7.59 8.22 -5.36
N ASP A 12 -8.56 7.49 -4.80
CA ASP A 12 -9.87 8.05 -4.44
C ASP A 12 -9.71 9.16 -3.38
N LYS A 13 -8.61 9.10 -2.62
CA LYS A 13 -8.16 10.11 -1.67
C LYS A 13 -6.75 10.55 -2.02
N PRO A 14 -6.32 11.75 -1.57
CA PRO A 14 -4.92 12.13 -1.70
C PRO A 14 -4.03 11.10 -1.01
N TRP A 15 -2.99 10.65 -1.73
CA TRP A 15 -2.01 9.66 -1.25
C TRP A 15 -1.19 10.16 -0.03
N TYR A 16 -1.28 11.46 0.26
CA TYR A 16 -0.68 12.09 1.43
C TYR A 16 -1.70 12.85 2.24
N TYR A 17 -1.32 13.17 3.48
CA TYR A 17 -2.11 14.06 4.32
C TYR A 17 -1.20 14.94 5.17
N THR A 18 -1.60 16.20 5.39
CA THR A 18 -0.92 17.09 6.35
C THR A 18 -1.23 16.67 7.78
N ALA A 19 -0.22 16.50 8.61
CA ALA A 19 -0.39 16.22 10.04
C ALA A 19 0.62 16.96 10.90
N CYS A 20 0.20 17.26 12.13
CA CYS A 20 1.07 17.89 13.12
C CYS A 20 1.96 16.83 13.78
N ASN A 21 3.27 17.02 13.69
CA ASN A 21 4.26 16.12 14.28
C ASN A 21 4.16 16.06 15.81
N PHE A 22 3.64 17.12 16.45
CA PHE A 22 3.42 17.20 17.90
C PHE A 22 2.12 16.54 18.33
N CYS A 23 1.04 16.69 17.56
CA CYS A 23 -0.27 16.23 18.02
C CYS A 23 -0.45 14.73 17.88
N LYS A 24 0.33 14.03 17.01
CA LYS A 24 0.25 12.58 16.65
C LYS A 24 -1.17 12.03 16.38
N ARG A 25 -2.22 12.83 16.49
CA ARG A 25 -3.60 12.49 16.18
C ARG A 25 -3.77 12.64 14.68
N LYS A 26 -3.82 11.50 14.00
CA LYS A 26 -4.74 11.38 12.89
C LYS A 26 -5.47 10.05 12.98
N MET A 27 -6.76 10.16 13.30
CA MET A 27 -7.72 9.09 13.10
C MET A 27 -8.02 9.06 11.61
N VAL A 28 -7.75 7.94 10.95
CA VAL A 28 -8.46 7.60 9.72
C VAL A 28 -9.34 6.41 10.06
N ARG A 29 -10.64 6.65 10.05
CA ARG A 29 -11.64 5.59 9.89
C ARG A 29 -11.48 5.11 8.46
N GLN A 30 -11.14 3.84 8.27
CA GLN A 30 -11.22 3.23 6.96
C GLN A 30 -11.84 1.85 7.12
N GLY A 31 -13.10 1.79 6.71
CA GLY A 31 -13.87 0.57 6.61
C GLY A 31 -13.91 0.28 5.14
N ASP A 32 -12.96 -0.52 4.69
CA ASP A 32 -12.95 -1.04 3.34
C ASP A 32 -12.80 -2.54 3.52
N GLY A 33 -13.94 -3.21 3.37
CA GLY A 33 -14.06 -4.65 3.48
C GLY A 33 -13.13 -5.34 2.49
N PHE A 34 -12.83 -6.60 2.78
CA PHE A 34 -12.21 -7.51 1.84
C PHE A 34 -13.10 -7.56 0.59
N GLU A 35 -12.72 -6.88 -0.49
CA GLU A 35 -13.35 -7.15 -1.79
C GLU A 35 -12.93 -8.57 -2.17
N GLY A 36 -13.92 -9.40 -2.53
CA GLY A 36 -13.80 -10.86 -2.60
C GLY A 36 -12.81 -11.41 -3.64
N ASN A 37 -11.94 -10.59 -4.20
CA ASN A 37 -10.91 -10.95 -5.19
C ASN A 37 -9.52 -11.17 -4.57
N GLY A 38 -9.37 -11.09 -3.24
CA GLY A 38 -8.09 -11.30 -2.56
C GLY A 38 -7.23 -10.04 -2.44
N GLU A 39 -7.79 -8.88 -2.76
CA GLU A 39 -7.14 -7.58 -2.55
C GLU A 39 -7.37 -7.07 -1.13
N ALA A 40 -6.33 -6.47 -0.54
CA ALA A 40 -6.39 -5.88 0.79
C ALA A 40 -5.74 -4.49 0.80
N LYS A 41 -6.39 -3.53 1.45
CA LYS A 41 -5.85 -2.17 1.62
C LYS A 41 -4.96 -2.10 2.86
N PHE A 42 -3.71 -1.69 2.67
CA PHE A 42 -2.74 -1.48 3.74
C PHE A 42 -2.52 0.01 4.01
N LEU A 43 -2.46 0.39 5.29
CA LEU A 43 -2.12 1.74 5.72
C LEU A 43 -0.65 1.82 6.11
N LEU A 44 0.13 2.60 5.37
CA LEU A 44 1.54 2.89 5.67
C LEU A 44 1.68 4.30 6.25
N PHE A 45 2.33 4.40 7.41
CA PHE A 45 2.68 5.69 8.00
C PHE A 45 4.01 6.23 7.47
N ASN A 46 4.20 7.55 7.60
CA ASN A 46 5.37 8.28 7.09
C ASN A 46 6.71 7.61 7.45
N ASN A 47 6.91 7.21 8.70
CA ASN A 47 8.16 6.57 9.15
C ASN A 47 8.49 5.26 8.43
N ILE A 48 7.48 4.56 7.91
CA ILE A 48 7.64 3.33 7.13
C ILE A 48 7.79 3.67 5.65
N ALA A 49 6.91 4.54 5.13
CA ALA A 49 6.92 4.96 3.73
C ALA A 49 8.24 5.65 3.33
N GLU A 50 8.78 6.54 4.16
CA GLU A 50 10.05 7.23 3.88
C GLU A 50 11.23 6.25 3.83
N ARG A 51 11.21 5.19 4.64
CA ARG A 51 12.25 4.16 4.61
C ARG A 51 12.16 3.28 3.37
N LEU A 52 10.93 2.99 2.93
CA LEU A 52 10.66 2.21 1.72
C LEU A 52 11.04 2.99 0.46
N ILE A 53 10.59 4.24 0.37
CA ILE A 53 10.76 5.12 -0.80
C ILE A 53 12.16 5.78 -0.80
N ARG A 54 12.85 5.79 0.34
CA ARG A 54 14.12 6.49 0.56
C ARG A 54 14.05 8.00 0.29
N ARG A 55 12.84 8.57 0.33
CA ARG A 55 12.56 9.99 0.19
C ARG A 55 11.53 10.44 1.24
N PRO A 56 11.70 11.63 1.83
CA PRO A 56 10.74 12.17 2.79
C PRO A 56 9.44 12.58 2.10
N ALA A 57 8.30 12.48 2.80
CA ALA A 57 7.00 12.75 2.18
C ALA A 57 6.87 14.20 1.67
N PHE A 58 7.52 15.17 2.31
CA PHE A 58 7.43 16.56 1.88
C PHE A 58 8.04 16.81 0.49
N GLU A 59 9.09 16.08 0.11
CA GLU A 59 9.69 16.19 -1.23
C GLU A 59 8.73 15.65 -2.29
N LEU A 60 8.10 14.51 -2.01
CA LEU A 60 7.12 13.88 -2.90
C LEU A 60 5.88 14.79 -3.08
N VAL A 61 5.45 15.45 -2.00
CA VAL A 61 4.34 16.41 -2.05
C VAL A 61 4.72 17.66 -2.84
N GLN A 62 5.95 18.15 -2.72
CA GLN A 62 6.44 19.30 -3.48
C GLN A 62 6.49 18.99 -4.99
N GLU A 63 6.95 17.78 -5.35
CA GLU A 63 6.93 17.28 -6.73
C GLU A 63 5.49 17.20 -7.28
N ALA A 64 4.57 16.61 -6.52
CA ALA A 64 3.15 16.53 -6.91
C ALA A 64 2.48 17.91 -7.00
N ALA A 65 2.84 18.86 -6.14
CA ALA A 65 2.28 20.21 -6.14
C ALA A 65 2.69 21.04 -7.38
N GLN A 66 3.81 20.71 -8.01
CA GLN A 66 4.24 21.36 -9.26
C GLN A 66 3.47 20.84 -10.47
N GLU A 67 3.04 19.58 -10.45
CA GLU A 67 2.35 18.92 -11.56
C GLU A 67 0.82 18.99 -11.41
N ASN A 68 0.24 18.30 -10.41
CA ASN A 68 -1.20 18.21 -10.16
C ASN A 68 -1.48 17.59 -8.78
N PRO A 69 -2.50 18.01 -8.00
CA PRO A 69 -2.89 17.35 -6.73
C PRO A 69 -3.20 15.84 -6.82
N HIS A 70 -3.54 15.32 -8.01
CA HIS A 70 -3.73 13.88 -8.26
C HIS A 70 -2.48 13.20 -8.85
N PHE A 71 -1.38 13.93 -9.02
CA PHE A 71 -0.13 13.39 -9.51
C PHE A 71 0.45 12.40 -8.48
N LEU A 72 0.82 11.22 -8.97
CA LEU A 72 1.51 10.22 -8.20
C LEU A 72 3.01 10.27 -8.56
N PRO A 73 3.89 10.71 -7.63
CA PRO A 73 5.33 10.75 -7.84
C PRO A 73 5.90 9.42 -8.35
N GLN A 74 6.96 9.49 -9.16
CA GLN A 74 7.58 8.29 -9.75
C GLN A 74 8.04 7.30 -8.67
N SER A 75 8.51 7.80 -7.53
CA SER A 75 8.97 6.94 -6.43
C SER A 75 7.84 6.12 -5.79
N LEU A 76 6.57 6.52 -5.97
CA LEU A 76 5.39 5.76 -5.57
C LEU A 76 4.92 4.82 -6.69
N THR A 77 4.93 5.25 -7.96
CA THR A 77 4.60 4.36 -9.10
C THR A 77 5.59 3.20 -9.20
N ASP A 78 6.87 3.43 -8.90
CA ASP A 78 7.92 2.42 -8.89
C ASP A 78 7.69 1.30 -7.85
N LEU A 79 6.80 1.50 -6.87
CA LEU A 79 6.42 0.46 -5.92
C LEU A 79 5.37 -0.50 -6.52
N ILE A 80 4.60 -0.03 -7.50
CA ILE A 80 3.59 -0.84 -8.17
C ILE A 80 4.30 -1.96 -8.94
N GLY A 81 3.79 -3.17 -8.84
CA GLY A 81 4.42 -4.35 -9.43
C GLY A 81 5.39 -5.07 -8.50
N LYS A 82 5.91 -4.41 -7.47
CA LYS A 82 6.91 -4.99 -6.55
C LYS A 82 6.26 -5.79 -5.43
N LYS A 83 6.92 -6.89 -5.08
CA LYS A 83 6.57 -7.74 -3.93
C LYS A 83 7.37 -7.33 -2.71
N PHE A 84 6.70 -7.29 -1.56
CA PHE A 84 7.33 -7.03 -0.28
C PHE A 84 6.77 -7.94 0.80
N LEU A 85 7.53 -8.11 1.88
CA LEU A 85 7.06 -8.75 3.09
C LEU A 85 6.64 -7.68 4.10
N PHE A 86 5.36 -7.70 4.46
CA PHE A 86 4.73 -6.75 5.36
C PHE A 86 4.51 -7.36 6.75
N LYS A 87 4.92 -6.65 7.80
CA LYS A 87 4.41 -6.88 9.15
C LYS A 87 3.22 -5.96 9.36
N ILE A 88 2.05 -6.56 9.59
CA ILE A 88 0.78 -5.85 9.72
C ILE A 88 0.24 -6.05 11.13
N THR A 89 -0.27 -4.98 11.73
CA THR A 89 -1.10 -5.00 12.93
C THR A 89 -2.53 -4.66 12.54
N ILE A 90 -3.48 -5.49 12.97
CA ILE A 90 -4.91 -5.26 12.77
C ILE A 90 -5.40 -4.40 13.94
N GLY A 91 -5.73 -3.15 13.66
CA GLY A 91 -6.33 -2.26 14.65
C GLY A 91 -7.84 -2.41 14.68
N THR A 92 -8.41 -2.83 15.81
CA THR A 92 -9.86 -2.80 16.03
C THR A 92 -10.26 -1.43 16.57
N TYR A 93 -10.77 -0.55 15.69
CA TYR A 93 -11.20 0.79 16.10
C TYR A 93 -12.72 0.86 16.28
N GLY A 94 -13.18 0.56 17.51
CA GLY A 94 -14.44 1.01 18.12
C GLY A 94 -15.77 0.60 17.45
N GLN A 95 -16.50 -0.30 18.11
CA GLN A 95 -17.96 -0.55 18.10
C GLN A 95 -18.73 -0.71 16.77
N GLN A 96 -18.09 -0.83 15.61
CA GLN A 96 -18.75 -1.41 14.42
C GLN A 96 -17.85 -2.49 13.82
N GLU A 97 -18.40 -3.70 13.70
CA GLU A 97 -17.70 -4.98 13.47
C GLU A 97 -17.02 -5.11 12.09
N HIS A 98 -17.10 -4.10 11.23
CA HIS A 98 -16.59 -4.15 9.85
C HIS A 98 -15.45 -3.15 9.55
N ASN A 99 -14.90 -2.46 10.57
CA ASN A 99 -13.93 -1.37 10.36
C ASN A 99 -12.52 -1.75 10.87
N SER A 100 -11.92 -2.77 10.25
CA SER A 100 -10.55 -3.20 10.56
C SER A 100 -9.58 -2.53 9.61
N ALA A 101 -8.63 -1.76 10.14
CA ALA A 101 -7.54 -1.19 9.35
C ALA A 101 -6.30 -2.09 9.46
N TYR A 102 -5.71 -2.46 8.32
CA TYR A 102 -4.44 -3.16 8.26
C TYR A 102 -3.28 -2.17 8.29
N VAL A 103 -2.72 -1.93 9.47
CA VAL A 103 -1.63 -0.98 9.66
C VAL A 103 -0.30 -1.69 9.46
N VAL A 104 0.58 -1.13 8.64
CA VAL A 104 1.93 -1.68 8.41
C VAL A 104 2.91 -1.15 9.44
N ASP A 105 3.52 -2.07 10.20
CA ASP A 105 4.58 -1.78 11.17
C ASP A 105 5.98 -1.87 10.56
N LEU A 106 6.16 -2.70 9.54
CA LEU A 106 7.44 -2.95 8.90
C LEU A 106 7.25 -3.43 7.45
N VAL A 107 8.14 -2.97 6.57
CA VAL A 107 8.28 -3.46 5.20
C VAL A 107 9.69 -4.01 5.03
N ILE A 108 9.80 -5.18 4.40
CA ILE A 108 11.04 -5.84 4.05
C ILE A 108 11.03 -6.07 2.53
N ASP A 109 12.10 -5.63 1.86
CA ASP A 109 12.31 -5.69 0.40
C ASP A 109 13.42 -6.69 0.00
N ASP A 110 13.87 -7.51 0.95
CA ASP A 110 14.90 -8.52 0.73
C ASP A 110 14.34 -9.76 0.03
N ALA A 111 14.88 -10.09 -1.15
CA ALA A 111 14.37 -11.17 -1.99
C ALA A 111 14.52 -12.57 -1.35
N ASP A 112 15.61 -12.82 -0.61
CA ASP A 112 15.84 -14.10 0.06
C ASP A 112 14.83 -14.30 1.19
N ILE A 113 14.57 -13.24 1.96
CA ILE A 113 13.54 -13.27 3.02
C ILE A 113 12.15 -13.42 2.39
N ILE A 114 11.82 -12.69 1.33
CA ILE A 114 10.53 -12.80 0.66
C ILE A 114 10.31 -14.22 0.13
N GLN A 115 11.32 -14.81 -0.52
CA GLN A 115 11.25 -16.18 -1.04
C GLN A 115 11.06 -17.21 0.07
N HIS A 116 11.66 -17.00 1.26
CA HIS A 116 11.45 -17.89 2.40
C HIS A 116 9.99 -17.89 2.89
N PHE A 117 9.31 -16.74 2.82
CA PHE A 117 7.91 -16.59 3.26
C PHE A 117 6.88 -16.88 2.16
N ASP A 118 7.27 -16.86 0.89
CA ASP A 118 6.45 -17.22 -0.27
C ASP A 118 7.21 -18.18 -1.21
N PRO A 119 7.52 -19.41 -0.77
CA PRO A 119 8.35 -20.34 -1.53
C PRO A 119 7.67 -20.87 -2.81
N HIS A 120 6.35 -20.75 -2.89
CA HIS A 120 5.55 -21.08 -4.06
C HIS A 120 4.76 -19.84 -4.47
N PRO A 121 5.35 -18.93 -5.27
CA PRO A 121 4.59 -17.81 -5.80
C PRO A 121 3.39 -18.39 -6.54
N HIS A 122 2.18 -18.11 -6.06
CA HIS A 122 0.95 -18.41 -6.78
C HIS A 122 0.98 -17.59 -8.07
N PHE A 123 1.55 -18.15 -9.14
CA PHE A 123 1.47 -17.63 -10.49
C PHE A 123 0.02 -17.79 -10.94
N VAL A 124 -0.78 -16.75 -10.76
CA VAL A 124 -2.04 -16.63 -11.50
C VAL A 124 -1.65 -16.27 -12.93
N ILE A 125 -1.55 -17.28 -13.80
CA ILE A 125 -1.49 -17.04 -15.24
C ILE A 125 -2.89 -16.57 -15.64
N PHE A 126 -3.07 -15.25 -15.79
CA PHE A 126 -4.18 -14.74 -16.58
C PHE A 126 -3.87 -15.09 -18.03
N ASN A 127 -4.39 -16.21 -18.51
CA ASN A 127 -4.53 -16.43 -19.94
C ASN A 127 -5.64 -15.48 -20.42
N ASP A 128 -5.26 -14.22 -20.67
CA ASP A 128 -6.08 -13.30 -21.46
C ASP A 128 -5.77 -13.56 -22.94
N TYR A 129 -6.27 -14.68 -23.45
CA TYR A 129 -6.36 -14.89 -24.89
C TYR A 129 -7.84 -15.02 -25.26
N GLU A 130 -8.52 -13.89 -25.21
CA GLU A 130 -9.64 -13.64 -26.10
C GLU A 130 -9.05 -13.19 -27.44
N SER A 131 -9.30 -13.98 -28.48
CA SER A 131 -9.24 -13.52 -29.87
C SER A 131 -10.31 -14.28 -30.63
N GLU A 132 -11.25 -13.49 -31.14
CA GLU A 132 -12.38 -13.83 -32.00
C GLU A 132 -11.96 -14.29 -33.42
N GLU A 133 -12.98 -14.72 -34.18
CA GLU A 133 -13.08 -15.06 -35.62
C GLU A 133 -12.65 -16.48 -36.00
N ASP A 134 -13.52 -17.34 -36.57
CA ASP A 134 -14.47 -17.16 -37.69
C ASP A 134 -15.90 -17.69 -37.38
#